data_AF-A0A7V9A9A3-F1
#
_entry.id   AF-A0A7V9A9A3-F1
#
_cell.length_a   1.000
_cell.length_b   1.000
_cell.length_c   1.000
_cell.angle_alpha   90.00
_cell.angle_beta   90.00
_cell.angle_gamma   90.00
#
_symmetry.space_group_name_H-M   'P 1'
#
loop_
_entity.id
_entity.type
_entity.pdbx_description
1 polymer ?
#
loop_
_entity_poly.entity_id
_entity_poly.type
_entity_poly.pdbx_seq_one_letter_code
_entity_poly.pdbx_strand_id
1 'polypeptide(L)'
;MMRSLFLSAAFLGFLVSHVTAGDQESASGTPVYLSANDLSIATGNPSLVQMSSISTHIPVWSLSGGTPGQSVSGVVPGFSSEYSAVKVEIVVTSTDEATSPKYSDVYRVHLSQMVDGELFTSSYQLGKPVQTALPAAPKYSRTILLESFYQVVPDAPLIVRIQREPGLAEDTFTRPTGLALVKVTPLKASAAKSHVVQDVRGYNSWPMIQAIGEKLVCTYSRGSGHSIGEDARAVYARTSNDGGETWTEETVIANSPGYGDVTVGKGLDSQGAMLLWVRRVGKDWHHDLYRTEDGVKFTLVASPELGERKGDGGLFSNYSYAAARGGGGCNSSRNAGPRLGSILDCHRVGRG
;
A
#
# COMPACT_ATOMS: atom_id res chain seq x y z
N MET A 1 -66.63 -55.50 -11.71
CA MET A 1 -66.54 -54.15 -11.11
C MET A 1 -65.50 -54.18 -10.01
N MET A 2 -64.25 -53.86 -10.33
CA MET A 2 -63.14 -54.13 -9.41
C MET A 2 -61.96 -53.18 -9.67
N ARG A 3 -61.70 -52.38 -8.62
CA ARG A 3 -60.43 -51.83 -8.13
C ARG A 3 -59.33 -51.45 -9.14
N SER A 4 -58.98 -50.16 -9.16
CA SER A 4 -57.58 -49.75 -9.32
C SER A 4 -57.27 -48.51 -8.48
N LEU A 5 -56.01 -48.40 -8.10
CA LEU A 5 -55.45 -47.73 -6.94
C LEU A 5 -55.50 -46.20 -6.99
N PHE A 6 -55.70 -45.61 -5.81
CA PHE A 6 -55.22 -44.26 -5.48
C PHE A 6 -53.69 -44.28 -5.35
N LEU A 7 -53.00 -43.42 -6.11
CA LEU A 7 -51.62 -43.04 -5.83
C LEU A 7 -51.58 -41.53 -5.57
N SER A 8 -51.27 -41.18 -4.32
CA SER A 8 -51.09 -39.82 -3.84
C SER A 8 -49.69 -39.34 -4.24
N ALA A 9 -49.60 -38.29 -5.06
CA ALA A 9 -48.36 -37.61 -5.37
C ALA A 9 -48.34 -36.26 -4.65
N ALA A 10 -47.59 -36.20 -3.54
CA ALA A 10 -47.29 -34.96 -2.85
C ALA A 10 -46.30 -34.13 -3.68
N PHE A 11 -46.76 -33.02 -4.25
CA PHE A 11 -45.87 -32.01 -4.82
C PHE A 11 -45.30 -31.15 -3.69
N LEU A 12 -44.05 -31.41 -3.34
CA LEU A 12 -43.25 -30.56 -2.45
C LEU A 12 -42.78 -29.35 -3.27
N GLY A 13 -43.46 -28.22 -3.12
CA GLY A 13 -43.03 -26.95 -3.71
C GLY A 13 -41.79 -26.42 -3.00
N PHE A 14 -40.63 -26.48 -3.63
CA PHE A 14 -39.47 -25.70 -3.22
C PHE A 14 -39.72 -24.23 -3.60
N LEU A 15 -40.03 -23.40 -2.61
CA LEU A 15 -39.83 -21.95 -2.74
C LEU A 15 -38.31 -21.72 -2.82
N VAL A 16 -37.81 -21.39 -4.00
CA VAL A 16 -36.50 -20.75 -4.14
C VAL A 16 -36.68 -19.31 -3.70
N SER A 17 -36.33 -19.03 -2.46
CA SER A 17 -36.18 -17.67 -1.97
C SER A 17 -35.04 -17.01 -2.74
N HIS A 18 -35.37 -16.12 -3.67
CA HIS A 18 -34.41 -15.16 -4.21
C HIS A 18 -33.94 -14.28 -3.06
N VAL A 19 -32.83 -14.64 -2.43
CA VAL A 19 -32.01 -13.70 -1.69
C VAL A 19 -31.38 -12.81 -2.75
N THR A 20 -31.99 -11.64 -2.97
CA THR A 20 -31.33 -10.51 -3.61
C THR A 20 -30.09 -10.21 -2.76
N ALA A 21 -28.92 -10.60 -3.26
CA ALA A 21 -27.67 -10.00 -2.85
C ALA A 21 -27.84 -8.50 -3.07
N GLY A 22 -27.87 -7.73 -1.99
CA GLY A 22 -27.85 -6.28 -2.09
C GLY A 22 -26.63 -5.88 -2.92
N ASP A 23 -26.85 -5.00 -3.89
CA ASP A 23 -25.81 -4.34 -4.65
C ASP A 23 -24.78 -3.76 -3.66
N GLN A 24 -23.65 -4.43 -3.49
CA GLN A 24 -22.41 -3.76 -3.15
C GLN A 24 -22.10 -2.87 -4.34
N GLU A 25 -22.50 -1.60 -4.25
CA GLU A 25 -22.06 -0.58 -5.18
C GLU A 25 -20.53 -0.65 -5.27
N SER A 26 -19.99 -1.10 -6.41
CA SER A 26 -18.56 -1.38 -6.50
C SER A 26 -17.76 -0.12 -6.19
N ALA A 27 -16.87 -0.19 -5.20
CA ALA A 27 -15.97 0.91 -4.81
C ALA A 27 -15.03 1.35 -5.96
N SER A 28 -14.97 0.59 -7.04
CA SER A 28 -14.30 0.92 -8.29
C SER A 28 -15.29 1.07 -9.46
N GLY A 29 -14.99 1.99 -10.36
CA GLY A 29 -15.67 2.11 -11.65
C GLY A 29 -15.12 1.14 -12.71
N THR A 30 -15.64 1.25 -13.93
CA THR A 30 -15.19 0.44 -15.07
C THR A 30 -13.74 0.79 -15.44
N PRO A 31 -12.81 -0.19 -15.51
CA PRO A 31 -11.43 0.08 -15.89
C PRO A 31 -11.30 0.57 -17.34
N VAL A 32 -10.41 1.54 -17.55
CA VAL A 32 -9.92 1.93 -18.86
C VAL A 32 -8.65 1.14 -19.17
N TYR A 33 -8.60 0.53 -20.35
CA TYR A 33 -7.45 -0.23 -20.82
C TYR A 33 -6.71 0.56 -21.90
N LEU A 34 -5.40 0.68 -21.74
CA LEU A 34 -4.50 1.09 -22.80
C LEU A 34 -3.78 -0.15 -23.32
N SER A 35 -4.07 -0.53 -24.55
CA SER A 35 -3.32 -1.56 -25.26
C SER A 35 -1.96 -1.05 -25.70
N ALA A 36 -1.10 -1.93 -26.20
CA ALA A 36 0.18 -1.52 -26.76
C ALA A 36 0.05 -0.47 -27.89
N ASN A 37 -1.08 -0.44 -28.62
CA ASN A 37 -1.32 0.54 -29.68
C ASN A 37 -1.82 1.90 -29.16
N ASP A 38 -2.29 1.97 -27.91
CA ASP A 38 -2.73 3.21 -27.25
C ASP A 38 -1.57 3.91 -26.53
N LEU A 39 -0.37 3.32 -26.59
CA LEU A 39 0.84 3.79 -25.95
C LEU A 39 1.87 4.25 -26.99
N SER A 40 2.66 5.24 -26.64
CA SER A 40 3.77 5.75 -27.44
C SER A 40 5.07 5.76 -26.64
N ILE A 41 6.21 5.81 -27.34
CA ILE A 41 7.52 5.99 -26.68
C ILE A 41 7.51 7.31 -25.90
N ALA A 42 7.87 7.25 -24.63
CA ALA A 42 8.06 8.44 -23.79
C ALA A 42 9.56 8.76 -23.65
N THR A 43 10.39 7.75 -23.35
CA THR A 43 11.85 7.90 -23.25
C THR A 43 12.57 6.62 -23.66
N GLY A 44 13.84 6.77 -24.07
CA GLY A 44 14.67 5.65 -24.50
C GLY A 44 14.19 5.06 -25.83
N ASN A 45 14.57 3.80 -26.09
CA ASN A 45 14.28 3.10 -27.35
C ASN A 45 13.56 1.75 -27.13
N PRO A 46 12.40 1.70 -26.45
CA PRO A 46 11.56 0.50 -26.46
C PRO A 46 10.99 0.27 -27.86
N SER A 47 10.59 -0.96 -28.17
CA SER A 47 10.03 -1.32 -29.48
C SER A 47 8.64 -1.92 -29.38
N LEU A 48 7.72 -1.46 -30.23
CA LEU A 48 6.43 -2.11 -30.41
C LEU A 48 6.63 -3.34 -31.31
N VAL A 49 6.35 -4.53 -30.78
CA VAL A 49 6.59 -5.81 -31.47
C VAL A 49 5.37 -6.71 -31.38
N GLN A 50 5.20 -7.57 -32.40
CA GLN A 50 4.19 -8.62 -32.38
C GLN A 50 4.76 -9.87 -31.67
N MET A 51 4.48 -10.00 -30.38
CA MET A 51 4.87 -11.20 -29.63
C MET A 51 3.97 -12.36 -30.03
N SER A 52 4.59 -13.45 -30.48
CA SER A 52 3.90 -14.56 -31.12
C SER A 52 4.26 -15.90 -30.47
N SER A 53 3.27 -16.75 -30.25
CA SER A 53 3.46 -18.15 -29.88
C SER A 53 2.35 -19.02 -30.45
N ILE A 54 2.69 -20.01 -31.26
CA ILE A 54 1.76 -20.90 -31.97
C ILE A 54 0.78 -20.05 -32.81
N SER A 55 -0.49 -19.97 -32.41
CA SER A 55 -1.55 -19.22 -33.09
C SER A 55 -1.91 -17.91 -32.41
N THR A 56 -1.24 -17.58 -31.29
CA THR A 56 -1.51 -16.36 -30.52
C THR A 56 -0.50 -15.29 -30.88
N HIS A 57 -1.00 -14.13 -31.27
CA HIS A 57 -0.18 -12.97 -31.62
C HIS A 57 -0.72 -11.74 -30.89
N ILE A 58 0.11 -11.10 -30.08
CA ILE A 58 -0.26 -9.92 -29.30
C ILE A 58 0.76 -8.79 -29.52
N PRO A 59 0.31 -7.55 -29.76
CA PRO A 59 1.20 -6.41 -29.78
C PRO A 59 1.66 -6.10 -28.35
N VAL A 60 2.96 -5.89 -28.17
CA VAL A 60 3.54 -5.52 -26.87
C VAL A 60 4.63 -4.48 -27.05
N TRP A 61 4.83 -3.64 -26.04
CA TRP A 61 6.04 -2.83 -25.93
C TRP A 61 7.15 -3.65 -25.28
N SER A 62 8.20 -3.95 -26.05
CA SER A 62 9.40 -4.63 -25.57
C SER A 62 10.27 -3.64 -24.80
N LEU A 63 10.37 -3.84 -23.47
CA LEU A 63 11.20 -3.07 -22.56
C LEU A 63 12.46 -3.88 -22.20
N SER A 64 13.62 -3.30 -22.47
CA SER A 64 14.93 -3.88 -22.21
C SER A 64 15.14 -4.17 -20.72
N GLY A 65 15.71 -5.34 -20.42
CA GLY A 65 16.23 -5.66 -19.09
C GLY A 65 17.67 -5.20 -18.86
N GLY A 66 18.32 -4.59 -19.86
CA GLY A 66 19.72 -4.18 -19.78
C GLY A 66 19.97 -2.69 -20.03
N THR A 67 18.94 -1.91 -20.36
CA THR A 67 19.09 -0.49 -20.73
C THR A 67 18.15 0.37 -19.88
N PRO A 68 18.68 1.17 -18.94
CA PRO A 68 17.86 2.06 -18.11
C PRO A 68 17.13 3.14 -18.91
N GLY A 69 16.03 3.63 -18.35
CA GLY A 69 15.31 4.81 -18.86
C GLY A 69 14.39 4.55 -20.06
N GLN A 70 14.09 3.29 -20.39
CA GLN A 70 13.07 2.97 -21.40
C GLN A 70 11.67 3.06 -20.80
N SER A 71 10.80 3.81 -21.46
CA SER A 71 9.41 3.96 -21.02
C SER A 71 8.45 4.28 -22.15
N VAL A 72 7.18 3.97 -21.92
CA VAL A 72 6.07 4.28 -22.81
C VAL A 72 4.97 4.98 -22.04
N SER A 73 4.17 5.79 -22.71
CA SER A 73 3.08 6.55 -22.12
C SER A 73 1.81 6.49 -22.94
N GLY A 74 0.67 6.57 -22.29
CA GLY A 74 -0.61 6.82 -22.93
C GLY A 74 -1.45 7.82 -22.15
N VAL A 75 -2.53 8.24 -22.79
CA VAL A 75 -3.48 9.20 -22.22
C VAL A 75 -4.78 8.47 -21.92
N VAL A 76 -5.23 8.56 -20.69
CA VAL A 76 -6.55 8.13 -20.26
C VAL A 76 -7.45 9.37 -20.19
N PRO A 77 -8.69 9.30 -20.72
CA PRO A 77 -9.66 10.37 -20.53
C PRO A 77 -9.84 10.72 -19.06
N GLY A 78 -10.19 11.98 -18.77
CA GLY A 78 -10.55 12.37 -17.42
C GLY A 78 -11.74 11.56 -16.89
N PHE A 79 -11.80 11.43 -15.57
CA PHE A 79 -12.89 10.73 -14.89
C PHE A 79 -13.88 11.74 -14.32
N SER A 80 -15.16 11.37 -14.32
CA SER A 80 -16.22 12.18 -13.70
C SER A 80 -15.94 12.42 -12.21
N SER A 81 -16.56 13.46 -11.65
CA SER A 81 -16.41 13.86 -10.24
C SER A 81 -16.89 12.82 -9.22
N GLU A 82 -17.52 11.73 -9.66
CA GLU A 82 -17.84 10.58 -8.81
C GLU A 82 -16.61 9.76 -8.41
N TYR A 83 -15.47 9.96 -9.10
CA TYR A 83 -14.20 9.27 -8.85
C TYR A 83 -13.18 10.23 -8.24
N SER A 84 -12.54 9.84 -7.15
CA SER A 84 -11.54 10.66 -6.45
C SER A 84 -10.10 10.24 -6.74
N ALA A 85 -9.91 9.02 -7.22
CA ALA A 85 -8.59 8.47 -7.48
C ALA A 85 -8.61 7.39 -8.56
N VAL A 86 -7.42 6.90 -8.91
CA VAL A 86 -7.24 5.73 -9.77
C VAL A 86 -6.27 4.73 -9.15
N LYS A 87 -6.48 3.46 -9.49
CA LYS A 87 -5.53 2.35 -9.35
C LYS A 87 -4.91 2.05 -10.72
N VAL A 88 -3.60 1.81 -10.78
CA VAL A 88 -2.88 1.48 -12.02
C VAL A 88 -2.21 0.11 -11.92
N GLU A 89 -2.58 -0.77 -12.84
CA GLU A 89 -2.04 -2.11 -13.01
C GLU A 89 -1.43 -2.23 -14.42
N ILE A 90 -0.41 -3.08 -14.58
CA ILE A 90 0.14 -3.44 -15.89
C ILE A 90 0.05 -4.94 -16.11
N VAL A 91 -0.07 -5.36 -17.37
CA VAL A 91 0.03 -6.76 -17.78
C VAL A 91 1.30 -6.95 -18.58
N VAL A 92 2.19 -7.80 -18.09
CA VAL A 92 3.48 -8.10 -18.71
C VAL A 92 3.61 -9.57 -19.05
N THR A 93 4.41 -9.88 -20.06
CA THR A 93 4.67 -11.26 -20.52
C THR A 93 6.04 -11.36 -21.21
N SER A 94 6.61 -12.56 -21.26
CA SER A 94 7.87 -12.83 -21.95
C SER A 94 7.82 -14.17 -22.68
N THR A 95 8.47 -14.27 -23.83
CA THR A 95 8.69 -15.52 -24.56
C THR A 95 10.08 -16.11 -24.32
N ASP A 96 10.92 -15.47 -23.51
CA ASP A 96 12.30 -15.88 -23.28
C ASP A 96 12.34 -17.14 -22.39
N GLU A 97 13.00 -18.19 -22.85
CA GLU A 97 13.08 -19.47 -22.16
C GLU A 97 13.82 -19.40 -20.82
N ALA A 98 14.59 -18.33 -20.56
CA ALA A 98 15.26 -18.10 -19.29
C ALA A 98 14.37 -17.59 -18.16
N THR A 99 13.06 -17.38 -18.40
CA THR A 99 12.11 -17.02 -17.34
C THR A 99 12.18 -18.02 -16.19
N SER A 100 12.32 -17.53 -14.96
CA SER A 100 12.41 -18.35 -13.76
C SER A 100 12.04 -17.51 -12.53
N PRO A 101 11.45 -18.10 -11.47
CA PRO A 101 11.10 -17.35 -10.25
C PRO A 101 12.34 -16.89 -9.47
N LYS A 102 13.54 -17.32 -9.88
CA LYS A 102 14.82 -16.82 -9.38
C LYS A 102 15.16 -15.41 -9.87
N TYR A 103 14.53 -14.98 -10.95
CA TYR A 103 14.70 -13.65 -11.51
C TYR A 103 13.48 -12.78 -11.21
N SER A 104 13.71 -11.48 -11.24
CA SER A 104 12.69 -10.45 -11.05
C SER A 104 12.90 -9.33 -12.06
N ASP A 105 11.80 -8.70 -12.44
CA ASP A 105 11.79 -7.43 -13.15
C ASP A 105 11.11 -6.37 -12.29
N VAL A 106 11.50 -5.12 -12.53
CA VAL A 106 11.05 -3.98 -11.72
C VAL A 106 10.45 -2.92 -12.63
N TYR A 107 9.24 -2.51 -12.31
CA TYR A 107 8.54 -1.46 -13.03
C TYR A 107 8.15 -0.32 -12.09
N ARG A 108 7.94 0.86 -12.65
CA ARG A 108 7.23 1.93 -11.96
C ARG A 108 6.29 2.66 -12.90
N VAL A 109 5.37 3.37 -12.30
CA VAL A 109 4.50 4.31 -12.98
C VAL A 109 4.92 5.76 -12.72
N HIS A 110 4.75 6.61 -13.72
CA HIS A 110 4.77 8.06 -13.61
C HIS A 110 3.35 8.55 -13.97
N LEU A 111 2.77 9.37 -13.13
CA LEU A 111 1.41 9.88 -13.28
C LEU A 111 1.43 11.40 -13.31
N SER A 112 0.69 12.00 -14.23
CA SER A 112 0.47 13.45 -14.28
C SER A 112 -0.87 13.75 -14.92
N GLN A 113 -1.42 14.93 -14.66
CA GLN A 113 -2.73 15.34 -15.17
C GLN A 113 -2.62 16.63 -15.96
N MET A 114 -3.36 16.70 -17.06
CA MET A 114 -3.48 17.90 -17.88
C MET A 114 -4.66 18.73 -17.38
N VAL A 115 -4.43 19.49 -16.32
CA VAL A 115 -5.43 20.40 -15.73
C VAL A 115 -5.41 21.72 -16.50
N ASP A 116 -6.59 22.20 -16.90
CA ASP A 116 -6.71 23.45 -17.64
C ASP A 116 -6.16 24.64 -16.85
N GLY A 117 -5.40 25.51 -17.50
CA GLY A 117 -4.75 26.67 -16.87
C GLY A 117 -3.54 26.36 -15.97
N GLU A 118 -3.15 25.09 -15.80
CA GLU A 118 -1.98 24.70 -15.01
C GLU A 118 -0.80 24.22 -15.88
N LEU A 119 0.41 24.24 -15.33
CA LEU A 119 1.54 23.53 -15.96
C LEU A 119 1.26 22.02 -15.93
N PHE A 120 1.48 21.32 -17.05
CA PHE A 120 1.28 19.87 -17.13
C PHE A 120 2.17 19.05 -16.17
N THR A 121 3.18 19.69 -15.55
CA THR A 121 4.06 19.12 -14.54
C THR A 121 3.55 19.31 -13.10
N SER A 122 2.54 20.16 -12.88
CA SER A 122 2.04 20.52 -11.54
C SER A 122 1.53 19.32 -10.76
N SER A 123 0.86 18.37 -11.42
CA SER A 123 0.29 17.17 -10.79
C SER A 123 1.15 15.92 -10.97
N TYR A 124 2.46 16.07 -11.21
CA TYR A 124 3.34 14.92 -11.44
C TYR A 124 3.62 14.13 -10.15
N GLN A 125 3.45 12.81 -10.21
CA GLN A 125 3.82 11.86 -9.17
C GLN A 125 4.68 10.73 -9.75
N LEU A 126 5.79 10.47 -9.08
CA LEU A 126 6.67 9.33 -9.36
C LEU A 126 6.29 8.17 -8.45
N GLY A 127 5.79 7.08 -9.03
CA GLY A 127 5.48 5.85 -8.30
C GLY A 127 6.73 5.16 -7.73
N LYS A 128 6.53 4.31 -6.73
CA LYS A 128 7.59 3.46 -6.18
C LYS A 128 7.89 2.33 -7.18
N PRO A 129 9.16 1.89 -7.31
CA PRO A 129 9.47 0.69 -8.06
C PRO A 129 8.81 -0.53 -7.42
N VAL A 130 8.23 -1.39 -8.25
CA VAL A 130 7.56 -2.63 -7.86
C VAL A 130 8.32 -3.80 -8.48
N GLN A 131 8.93 -4.60 -7.62
CA GLN A 131 9.64 -5.82 -7.99
C GLN A 131 8.66 -6.99 -8.01
N THR A 132 8.71 -7.81 -9.06
CA THR A 132 7.95 -9.06 -9.11
C THR A 132 8.78 -10.22 -9.64
N ALA A 133 8.64 -11.40 -9.05
CA ALA A 133 9.29 -12.61 -9.54
C ALA A 133 8.69 -13.03 -10.90
N LEU A 134 9.54 -13.53 -11.79
CA LEU A 134 9.11 -14.06 -13.08
C LEU A 134 8.37 -15.41 -12.93
N PRO A 135 7.51 -15.78 -13.89
CA PRO A 135 6.88 -17.10 -13.90
C PRO A 135 7.93 -18.22 -14.09
N ALA A 136 7.54 -19.45 -13.76
CA ALA A 136 8.41 -20.62 -13.88
C ALA A 136 8.73 -21.05 -15.32
N ALA A 137 8.00 -20.49 -16.29
CA ALA A 137 8.13 -20.79 -17.71
C ALA A 137 7.70 -19.56 -18.54
N PRO A 138 8.10 -19.48 -19.83
CA PRO A 138 7.70 -18.36 -20.68
C PRO A 138 6.23 -18.46 -21.07
N LYS A 139 5.71 -17.38 -21.67
CA LYS A 139 4.35 -17.24 -22.24
C LYS A 139 3.23 -17.14 -21.20
N TYR A 140 3.57 -16.90 -19.94
CA TYR A 140 2.61 -16.57 -18.89
C TYR A 140 2.57 -15.05 -18.67
N SER A 141 1.36 -14.50 -18.65
CA SER A 141 1.14 -13.11 -18.28
C SER A 141 1.12 -12.93 -16.77
N ARG A 142 1.61 -11.79 -16.29
CA ARG A 142 1.47 -11.35 -14.89
C ARG A 142 0.78 -9.98 -14.86
N THR A 143 -0.14 -9.81 -13.91
CA THR A 143 -0.69 -8.50 -13.58
C THR A 143 0.09 -7.92 -12.40
N ILE A 144 0.63 -6.72 -12.55
CA ILE A 144 1.45 -6.05 -11.54
C ILE A 144 0.74 -4.75 -11.14
N LEU A 145 0.45 -4.60 -9.84
CA LEU A 145 -0.08 -3.36 -9.27
C LEU A 145 1.07 -2.36 -9.11
N LEU A 146 1.02 -1.21 -9.79
CA LEU A 146 2.04 -0.16 -9.70
C LEU A 146 1.62 1.01 -8.82
N GLU A 147 0.33 1.31 -8.75
CA GLU A 147 -0.23 2.34 -7.89
C GLU A 147 -1.61 1.91 -7.42
N SER A 148 -1.84 1.91 -6.12
CA SER A 148 -3.12 1.58 -5.51
C SER A 148 -4.04 2.80 -5.41
N PHE A 149 -3.47 4.00 -5.35
CA PHE A 149 -4.23 5.23 -5.18
C PHE A 149 -3.44 6.45 -5.70
N TYR A 150 -3.92 7.04 -6.79
CA TYR A 150 -3.49 8.35 -7.26
C TYR A 150 -4.70 9.28 -7.38
N GLN A 151 -4.70 10.39 -6.65
CA GLN A 151 -5.82 11.33 -6.64
C GLN A 151 -5.98 11.99 -8.00
N VAL A 152 -7.20 12.01 -8.53
CA VAL A 152 -7.53 12.63 -9.82
C VAL A 152 -8.30 13.94 -9.64
N VAL A 153 -8.04 14.87 -10.53
CA VAL A 153 -8.84 16.07 -10.77
C VAL A 153 -9.94 15.67 -11.76
N PRO A 154 -11.22 15.91 -11.44
CA PRO A 154 -12.31 15.57 -12.34
C PRO A 154 -12.11 16.14 -13.75
N ASP A 155 -12.44 15.32 -14.74
CA ASP A 155 -12.39 15.62 -16.18
C ASP A 155 -11.00 15.96 -16.76
N ALA A 156 -9.97 16.11 -15.92
CA ALA A 156 -8.59 16.31 -16.37
C ALA A 156 -8.01 15.00 -16.93
N PRO A 157 -7.51 14.97 -18.18
CA PRO A 157 -6.89 13.77 -18.74
C PRO A 157 -5.66 13.34 -17.93
N LEU A 158 -5.55 12.02 -17.73
CA LEU A 158 -4.47 11.39 -16.99
C LEU A 158 -3.41 10.85 -17.97
N ILE A 159 -2.17 11.27 -17.80
CA ILE A 159 -1.01 10.69 -18.46
C ILE A 159 -0.47 9.55 -17.58
N VAL A 160 -0.39 8.35 -18.16
CA VAL A 160 0.18 7.17 -17.50
C VAL A 160 1.42 6.75 -18.26
N ARG A 161 2.58 6.85 -17.61
CA ARG A 161 3.86 6.42 -18.19
C ARG A 161 4.43 5.25 -17.40
N ILE A 162 4.73 4.16 -18.09
CA ILE A 162 5.30 2.93 -17.53
C ILE A 162 6.77 2.85 -17.89
N GLN A 163 7.62 2.66 -16.88
CA GLN A 163 9.06 2.51 -17.03
C GLN A 163 9.49 1.18 -16.40
N ARG A 164 10.37 0.45 -17.10
CA ARG A 164 11.13 -0.64 -16.49
C ARG A 164 12.44 -0.09 -15.92
N GLU A 165 12.89 -0.63 -14.79
CA GLU A 165 14.03 -0.11 -14.03
C GLU A 165 15.22 -1.09 -13.96
N PRO A 166 15.87 -1.44 -15.10
CA PRO A 166 17.00 -2.38 -15.11
C PRO A 166 18.28 -1.82 -14.45
N GLY A 167 18.27 -0.56 -14.02
CA GLY A 167 19.37 0.03 -13.25
C GLY A 167 19.27 -0.23 -11.74
N LEU A 168 18.15 -0.78 -11.26
CA LEU A 168 17.94 -1.16 -9.87
C LEU A 168 18.46 -2.58 -9.63
N ALA A 169 19.08 -2.82 -8.47
CA ALA A 169 19.66 -4.13 -8.14
C ALA A 169 18.60 -5.25 -8.08
N GLU A 170 17.35 -4.86 -7.85
CA GLU A 170 16.19 -5.73 -7.77
C GLU A 170 15.67 -6.19 -9.15
N ASP A 171 16.03 -5.54 -10.25
CA ASP A 171 15.72 -6.01 -11.62
C ASP A 171 16.85 -6.95 -12.08
N THR A 172 16.68 -8.23 -11.79
CA THR A 172 17.70 -9.26 -12.03
C THR A 172 17.53 -9.95 -13.38
N PHE A 173 16.39 -9.74 -14.07
CA PHE A 173 16.11 -10.36 -15.35
C PHE A 173 16.60 -9.51 -16.52
N THR A 174 17.84 -9.70 -16.98
CA THR A 174 18.45 -8.78 -17.96
C THR A 174 17.91 -8.88 -19.41
N ARG A 175 16.88 -9.70 -19.66
CA ARG A 175 16.28 -9.90 -20.99
C ARG A 175 15.03 -9.03 -21.20
N PRO A 176 14.64 -8.75 -22.46
CA PRO A 176 13.43 -7.99 -22.74
C PRO A 176 12.16 -8.63 -22.16
N THR A 177 11.22 -7.80 -21.75
CA THR A 177 9.86 -8.22 -21.33
C THR A 177 8.83 -7.34 -22.04
N GLY A 178 7.74 -7.96 -22.49
CA GLY A 178 6.66 -7.28 -23.20
C GLY A 178 5.63 -6.72 -22.24
N LEU A 179 5.39 -5.40 -22.31
CA LEU A 179 4.22 -4.75 -21.73
C LEU A 179 3.05 -4.85 -22.72
N ALA A 180 2.02 -5.60 -22.33
CA ALA A 180 0.86 -5.87 -23.19
C ALA A 180 -0.29 -4.88 -22.96
N LEU A 181 -0.59 -4.56 -21.69
CA LEU A 181 -1.72 -3.71 -21.31
C LEU A 181 -1.35 -2.83 -20.11
N VAL A 182 -1.93 -1.64 -20.06
CA VAL A 182 -2.07 -0.84 -18.83
C VAL A 182 -3.55 -0.78 -18.49
N LYS A 183 -3.89 -1.02 -17.24
CA LYS A 183 -5.26 -0.99 -16.73
C LYS A 183 -5.36 0.10 -15.67
N VAL A 184 -6.20 1.10 -15.94
CA VAL A 184 -6.49 2.20 -15.04
C VAL A 184 -7.90 2.03 -14.52
N THR A 185 -8.04 1.74 -13.23
CA THR A 185 -9.33 1.55 -12.59
C THR A 185 -9.68 2.79 -11.79
N PRO A 186 -10.70 3.58 -12.17
CA PRO A 186 -11.14 4.69 -11.35
C PRO A 186 -11.74 4.17 -10.05
N LEU A 187 -11.40 4.83 -8.97
CA LEU A 187 -11.85 4.52 -7.63
C LEU A 187 -12.88 5.58 -7.28
N LYS A 188 -14.08 5.13 -6.91
CA LYS A 188 -15.13 6.08 -6.52
C LYS A 188 -14.54 6.98 -5.44
N ALA A 189 -15.00 8.21 -5.44
CA ALA A 189 -15.06 9.01 -4.24
C ALA A 189 -15.97 8.27 -3.25
N SER A 190 -15.52 7.13 -2.72
CA SER A 190 -15.58 7.02 -1.29
C SER A 190 -14.88 8.31 -0.87
N ALA A 191 -15.64 9.26 -0.31
CA ALA A 191 -15.05 10.07 0.73
C ALA A 191 -14.27 9.04 1.51
N ALA A 192 -12.93 9.03 1.41
CA ALA A 192 -12.11 8.09 2.14
C ALA A 192 -12.44 8.45 3.58
N LYS A 193 -13.48 7.79 4.09
CA LYS A 193 -14.22 8.26 5.23
C LYS A 193 -13.16 8.12 6.28
N SER A 194 -12.85 9.21 6.98
CA SER A 194 -11.89 9.08 8.07
C SER A 194 -12.51 8.08 9.04
N HIS A 195 -11.97 6.86 9.02
CA HIS A 195 -12.43 5.81 9.89
C HIS A 195 -11.72 6.01 11.21
N VAL A 196 -12.51 6.31 12.23
CA VAL A 196 -11.98 6.60 13.56
C VAL A 196 -11.52 5.29 14.17
N VAL A 197 -10.20 5.14 14.34
CA VAL A 197 -9.62 3.98 15.03
C VAL A 197 -9.97 4.02 16.52
N GLN A 198 -9.90 5.21 17.13
CA GLN A 198 -10.14 5.42 18.56
C GLN A 198 -10.61 6.84 18.85
N ASP A 199 -11.65 6.97 19.68
CA ASP A 199 -12.26 8.26 20.11
C ASP A 199 -12.61 8.29 21.62
N VAL A 200 -12.16 7.32 22.41
CA VAL A 200 -12.38 7.40 23.85
C VAL A 200 -11.59 8.54 24.48
N ARG A 201 -12.11 9.06 25.59
CA ARG A 201 -11.52 10.17 26.35
C ARG A 201 -10.05 9.92 26.70
N GLY A 202 -9.24 10.93 26.47
CA GLY A 202 -7.80 10.93 26.77
C GLY A 202 -7.02 11.62 25.64
N TYR A 203 -5.71 11.65 25.79
CA TYR A 203 -4.79 12.09 24.75
C TYR A 203 -4.32 10.87 23.94
N ASN A 204 -5.10 10.52 22.91
CA ASN A 204 -4.76 9.47 21.95
C ASN A 204 -3.70 10.01 20.99
N SER A 205 -2.52 9.40 20.96
CA SER A 205 -1.36 9.96 20.26
C SER A 205 -0.34 8.92 19.83
N TRP A 206 0.58 9.36 18.97
CA TRP A 206 1.62 8.54 18.35
C TRP A 206 1.07 7.31 17.59
N PRO A 207 0.05 7.48 16.73
CA PRO A 207 -0.51 6.36 15.98
C PRO A 207 0.51 5.83 14.97
N MET A 208 0.54 4.51 14.81
CA MET A 208 1.31 3.80 13.79
C MET A 208 0.43 2.73 13.16
N ILE A 209 0.38 2.66 11.83
CA ILE A 209 -0.39 1.64 11.12
C ILE A 209 0.55 0.72 10.33
N GLN A 210 0.36 -0.60 10.44
CA GLN A 210 1.16 -1.61 9.75
C GLN A 210 0.24 -2.69 9.16
N ALA A 211 0.54 -3.14 7.96
CA ALA A 211 -0.11 -4.32 7.40
C ALA A 211 0.64 -5.59 7.82
N ILE A 212 -0.10 -6.62 8.23
CA ILE A 212 0.36 -8.02 8.37
C ILE A 212 -0.48 -8.85 7.38
N GLY A 213 0.11 -9.18 6.23
CA GLY A 213 -0.67 -9.70 5.10
C GLY A 213 -1.74 -8.67 4.68
N GLU A 214 -3.00 -9.10 4.62
CA GLU A 214 -4.14 -8.23 4.28
C GLU A 214 -4.75 -7.49 5.48
N LYS A 215 -4.33 -7.83 6.70
CA LYS A 215 -4.84 -7.22 7.94
C LYS A 215 -4.09 -5.94 8.26
N LEU A 216 -4.81 -4.88 8.60
CA LEU A 216 -4.23 -3.66 9.16
C LEU A 216 -4.18 -3.73 10.68
N VAL A 217 -3.06 -3.29 11.26
CA VAL A 217 -2.85 -3.15 12.70
C VAL A 217 -2.52 -1.70 12.98
N CYS A 218 -3.35 -1.03 13.79
CA CYS A 218 -3.09 0.32 14.26
C CYS A 218 -2.71 0.28 15.74
N THR A 219 -1.52 0.75 16.06
CA THR A 219 -1.03 0.92 17.42
C THR A 219 -0.99 2.40 17.77
N TYR A 220 -1.21 2.72 19.03
CA TYR A 220 -1.18 4.10 19.53
C TYR A 220 -0.97 4.07 21.04
N SER A 221 -0.66 5.21 21.64
CA SER A 221 -0.72 5.37 23.10
C SER A 221 -1.91 6.24 23.49
N ARG A 222 -2.39 6.05 24.72
CA ARG A 222 -3.37 6.95 25.33
C ARG A 222 -2.92 7.32 26.75
N GLY A 223 -2.91 8.61 27.04
CA GLY A 223 -2.64 9.18 28.37
C GLY A 223 -3.60 10.33 28.70
N SER A 224 -3.27 11.19 29.66
CA SER A 224 -4.10 12.35 30.05
C SER A 224 -3.76 13.64 29.29
N GLY A 225 -2.55 13.76 28.73
CA GLY A 225 -2.09 14.96 28.02
C GLY A 225 -0.92 14.71 27.09
N HIS A 226 -0.14 15.73 26.73
CA HIS A 226 1.07 15.57 25.89
C HIS A 226 2.29 15.06 26.69
N SER A 227 2.13 14.76 27.98
CA SER A 227 3.21 14.27 28.85
C SER A 227 3.51 12.80 28.56
N ILE A 228 4.73 12.53 28.11
CA ILE A 228 5.14 11.19 27.68
C ILE A 228 5.28 10.22 28.85
N GLY A 229 5.93 10.63 29.95
CA GLY A 229 6.26 9.75 31.08
C GLY A 229 5.21 9.65 32.19
N GLU A 230 3.94 9.91 31.88
CA GLU A 230 2.87 9.75 32.86
C GLU A 230 2.51 8.28 33.04
N ASP A 231 2.33 7.83 34.28
CA ASP A 231 2.02 6.44 34.63
C ASP A 231 0.69 5.94 34.02
N ALA A 232 -0.25 6.86 33.78
CA ALA A 232 -1.53 6.52 33.16
C ALA A 232 -1.42 6.21 31.66
N ARG A 233 -0.22 6.36 31.05
CA ARG A 233 -0.04 6.18 29.61
C ARG A 233 0.34 4.75 29.27
N ALA A 234 -0.55 4.11 28.49
CA ALA A 234 -0.35 2.78 27.95
C ALA A 234 -0.36 2.77 26.42
N VAL A 235 0.17 1.70 25.84
CA VAL A 235 0.13 1.41 24.40
C VAL A 235 -0.92 0.35 24.10
N TYR A 236 -1.66 0.60 23.03
CA TYR A 236 -2.80 -0.21 22.61
C TYR A 236 -2.70 -0.56 21.13
N ALA A 237 -3.43 -1.60 20.72
CA ALA A 237 -3.65 -2.01 19.35
C ALA A 237 -5.14 -2.16 19.03
N ARG A 238 -5.47 -1.93 17.75
CA ARG A 238 -6.70 -2.40 17.10
C ARG A 238 -6.35 -2.97 15.73
N THR A 239 -7.16 -3.90 15.25
CA THR A 239 -6.97 -4.52 13.93
C THR A 239 -8.17 -4.31 13.03
N SER A 240 -7.95 -4.36 11.72
CA SER A 240 -8.98 -4.33 10.69
C SER A 240 -8.70 -5.40 9.64
N ASN A 241 -9.75 -6.13 9.24
CA ASN A 241 -9.70 -7.14 8.18
C ASN A 241 -10.43 -6.68 6.89
N ASP A 242 -10.85 -5.43 6.85
CA ASP A 242 -11.68 -4.84 5.80
C ASP A 242 -11.07 -3.53 5.25
N GLY A 243 -9.74 -3.46 5.22
CA GLY A 243 -9.03 -2.31 4.65
C GLY A 243 -9.12 -1.02 5.47
N GLY A 244 -9.50 -1.11 6.75
CA GLY A 244 -9.58 0.01 7.69
C GLY A 244 -11.00 0.54 7.91
N GLU A 245 -12.03 -0.13 7.37
CA GLU A 245 -13.43 0.30 7.50
C GLU A 245 -13.96 0.10 8.93
N THR A 246 -13.69 -1.08 9.51
CA THR A 246 -14.03 -1.41 10.91
C THR A 246 -12.80 -1.84 11.70
N TRP A 247 -12.83 -1.57 13.01
CA TRP A 247 -11.72 -1.83 13.91
C TRP A 247 -12.16 -2.68 15.09
N THR A 248 -11.35 -3.67 15.46
CA THR A 248 -11.61 -4.53 16.62
C THR A 248 -11.62 -3.75 17.93
N GLU A 249 -12.05 -4.41 18.99
CA GLU A 249 -11.80 -3.93 20.34
C GLU A 249 -10.32 -3.68 20.59
N GLU A 250 -10.07 -2.78 21.53
CA GLU A 250 -8.73 -2.37 21.93
C GLU A 250 -8.03 -3.50 22.69
N THR A 251 -6.80 -3.80 22.32
CA THR A 251 -5.92 -4.70 23.08
C THR A 251 -4.78 -3.91 23.70
N VAL A 252 -4.47 -4.17 24.97
CA VAL A 252 -3.31 -3.57 25.65
C VAL A 252 -2.04 -4.27 25.19
N ILE A 253 -1.07 -3.50 24.73
CA ILE A 253 0.27 -4.01 24.37
C ILE A 253 1.23 -3.83 25.55
N ALA A 254 1.28 -2.62 26.11
CA ALA A 254 2.16 -2.26 27.21
C ALA A 254 1.44 -1.29 28.15
N ASN A 255 1.57 -1.54 29.45
CA ASN A 255 1.05 -0.69 30.52
C ASN A 255 1.94 -0.87 31.76
N SER A 256 3.12 -0.27 31.70
CA SER A 256 4.22 -0.50 32.63
C SER A 256 4.08 0.37 33.88
N PRO A 257 3.87 -0.20 35.09
CA PRO A 257 3.70 0.60 36.30
C PRO A 257 4.91 1.48 36.61
N GLY A 258 4.65 2.76 36.90
CA GLY A 258 5.63 3.82 37.15
C GLY A 258 6.16 4.51 35.88
N TYR A 259 5.65 4.17 34.69
CA TYR A 259 6.16 4.66 33.42
C TYR A 259 5.03 4.99 32.44
N GLY A 260 5.28 5.93 31.54
CA GLY A 260 4.44 6.11 30.36
C GLY A 260 5.00 5.35 29.16
N ASP A 261 4.17 4.52 28.55
CA ASP A 261 4.51 3.73 27.35
C ASP A 261 4.10 4.45 26.06
N VAL A 262 5.04 4.58 25.11
CA VAL A 262 4.81 5.25 23.82
C VAL A 262 5.36 4.43 22.67
N THR A 263 4.58 4.29 21.60
CA THR A 263 5.01 3.74 20.31
C THR A 263 6.07 4.65 19.67
N VAL A 264 7.23 4.09 19.31
CA VAL A 264 8.36 4.87 18.73
C VAL A 264 8.93 4.30 17.42
N GLY A 265 8.51 3.10 17.03
CA GLY A 265 8.86 2.53 15.74
C GLY A 265 8.06 1.27 15.44
N LYS A 266 7.96 0.92 14.16
CA LYS A 266 7.33 -0.31 13.69
C LYS A 266 8.07 -0.86 12.47
N GLY A 267 7.91 -2.15 12.21
CA GLY A 267 8.44 -2.80 11.02
C GLY A 267 7.87 -4.20 10.86
N LEU A 268 8.34 -4.92 9.85
CA LEU A 268 8.09 -6.35 9.68
C LEU A 268 9.41 -7.09 9.86
N ASP A 269 9.36 -8.29 10.45
CA ASP A 269 10.48 -9.22 10.38
C ASP A 269 10.49 -9.98 9.04
N SER A 270 11.48 -10.85 8.85
CA SER A 270 11.63 -11.64 7.62
C SER A 270 10.51 -12.67 7.39
N GLN A 271 9.67 -12.93 8.39
CA GLN A 271 8.50 -13.80 8.30
C GLN A 271 7.20 -13.01 8.09
N GLY A 272 7.28 -11.68 7.98
CA GLY A 272 6.12 -10.81 7.82
C GLY A 272 5.35 -10.53 9.12
N ALA A 273 5.88 -10.95 10.28
CA ALA A 273 5.30 -10.60 11.56
C ALA A 273 5.66 -9.16 11.92
N MET A 274 4.74 -8.45 12.58
CA MET A 274 4.97 -7.07 12.95
C MET A 274 5.89 -6.97 14.17
N LEU A 275 6.86 -6.07 14.05
CA LEU A 275 7.71 -5.59 15.13
C LEU A 275 7.21 -4.20 15.56
N LEU A 276 7.16 -3.96 16.87
CA LEU A 276 6.78 -2.68 17.47
C LEU A 276 7.78 -2.29 18.56
N TRP A 277 8.39 -1.13 18.41
CA TRP A 277 9.19 -0.51 19.46
C TRP A 277 8.31 0.36 20.35
N VAL A 278 8.35 0.07 21.64
CA VAL A 278 7.72 0.87 22.71
C VAL A 278 8.82 1.48 23.55
N ARG A 279 8.78 2.80 23.73
CA ARG A 279 9.60 3.51 24.71
C ARG A 279 8.81 3.61 26.00
N ARG A 280 9.41 3.15 27.08
CA ARG A 280 8.88 3.21 28.44
C ARG A 280 9.61 4.33 29.19
N VAL A 281 8.90 5.37 29.59
CA VAL A 281 9.47 6.62 30.14
C VAL A 281 9.02 6.84 31.57
N GLY A 282 9.96 6.84 32.52
CA GLY A 282 9.72 7.08 33.94
C GLY A 282 10.93 7.74 34.58
N LYS A 283 11.37 7.27 35.75
CA LYS A 283 12.65 7.70 36.34
C LYS A 283 13.82 7.47 35.39
N ASP A 284 13.77 6.33 34.69
CA ASP A 284 14.72 5.91 33.69
C ASP A 284 13.98 5.66 32.36
N TRP A 285 14.73 5.48 31.27
CA TRP A 285 14.16 5.34 29.92
C TRP A 285 14.53 3.98 29.36
N HIS A 286 13.53 3.16 29.04
CA HIS A 286 13.72 1.84 28.46
C HIS A 286 13.11 1.76 27.07
N HIS A 287 13.61 0.83 26.27
CA HIS A 287 13.04 0.51 24.97
C HIS A 287 12.73 -0.98 24.94
N ASP A 288 11.50 -1.30 24.58
CA ASP A 288 10.99 -2.66 24.46
C ASP A 288 10.64 -2.93 23.01
N LEU A 289 11.02 -4.10 22.52
CA LEU A 289 10.65 -4.62 21.21
C LEU A 289 9.58 -5.69 21.40
N TYR A 290 8.39 -5.44 20.88
CA TYR A 290 7.30 -6.39 20.81
C TYR A 290 7.20 -7.00 19.41
N ARG A 291 6.71 -8.24 19.34
CA ARG A 291 6.39 -8.93 18.08
C ARG A 291 4.97 -9.48 18.11
N THR A 292 4.28 -9.45 16.97
CA THR A 292 2.96 -10.06 16.78
C THR A 292 2.81 -10.62 15.37
N GLU A 293 2.11 -11.75 15.25
CA GLU A 293 1.73 -12.37 13.97
C GLU A 293 0.28 -12.09 13.59
N ASP A 294 -0.54 -11.66 14.56
CA ASP A 294 -1.99 -11.51 14.39
C ASP A 294 -2.50 -10.08 14.62
N GLY A 295 -1.65 -9.18 15.13
CA GLY A 295 -2.00 -7.81 15.49
C GLY A 295 -2.78 -7.69 16.80
N VAL A 296 -3.00 -8.79 17.52
CA VAL A 296 -3.77 -8.86 18.76
C VAL A 296 -2.87 -9.27 19.91
N LYS A 297 -2.15 -10.39 19.79
CA LYS A 297 -1.23 -10.87 20.81
C LYS A 297 0.18 -10.36 20.52
N PHE A 298 0.67 -9.50 21.40
CA PHE A 298 2.03 -8.99 21.36
C PHE A 298 2.90 -9.71 22.39
N THR A 299 4.07 -10.15 21.96
CA THR A 299 5.06 -10.80 22.83
C THR A 299 6.27 -9.89 22.94
N LEU A 300 6.72 -9.58 24.15
CA LEU A 300 7.98 -8.89 24.38
C LEU A 300 9.14 -9.79 23.94
N VAL A 301 9.94 -9.32 22.99
CA VAL A 301 11.07 -10.05 22.42
C VAL A 301 12.39 -9.58 23.02
N ALA A 302 12.53 -8.28 23.29
CA ALA A 302 13.76 -7.73 23.85
C ALA A 302 13.52 -6.42 24.60
N SER A 303 14.33 -6.16 25.62
CA SER A 303 14.44 -4.87 26.29
C SER A 303 15.92 -4.43 26.32
N PRO A 304 16.49 -4.02 25.18
CA PRO A 304 17.91 -3.71 25.11
C PRO A 304 18.28 -2.52 25.99
N GLU A 305 19.43 -2.63 26.65
CA GLU A 305 20.09 -1.49 27.28
C GLU A 305 20.72 -0.62 26.19
N LEU A 306 20.02 0.46 25.83
CA LEU A 306 20.54 1.47 24.91
C LEU A 306 21.22 2.54 25.77
N GLY A 307 22.53 2.70 25.60
CA GLY A 307 23.34 3.63 26.40
C GLY A 307 22.69 5.01 26.54
N GLU A 308 22.50 5.45 27.78
CA GLU A 308 21.81 6.70 28.10
C GLU A 308 22.58 7.90 27.53
N ARG A 309 21.89 8.76 26.78
CA ARG A 309 22.22 10.19 26.79
C ARG A 309 21.11 10.93 27.51
N LYS A 310 21.37 11.22 28.79
CA LYS A 310 20.65 12.24 29.55
C LYS A 310 20.96 13.59 28.92
N GLY A 311 19.91 14.32 28.53
CA GLY A 311 20.01 15.70 28.05
C GLY A 311 19.88 15.83 26.54
N ASP A 312 18.93 16.68 26.16
CA ASP A 312 18.62 17.20 24.83
C ASP A 312 17.95 16.24 23.84
N GLY A 313 16.65 16.49 23.62
CA GLY A 313 15.75 15.74 22.74
C GLY A 313 16.11 15.81 21.25
N GLY A 314 17.25 15.24 20.85
CA GLY A 314 17.80 15.45 19.52
C GLY A 314 18.37 14.26 18.76
N LEU A 315 18.40 13.02 19.29
CA LEU A 315 19.16 11.95 18.62
C LEU A 315 18.40 10.69 18.19
N PHE A 316 17.27 10.31 18.82
CA PHE A 316 16.50 9.14 18.35
C PHE A 316 15.42 9.45 17.30
N SER A 317 15.20 10.72 16.95
CA SER A 317 14.51 11.07 15.70
C SER A 317 15.25 10.52 14.46
N ASN A 318 16.57 10.29 14.55
CA ASN A 318 17.40 9.96 13.40
C ASN A 318 17.68 8.45 13.23
N TYR A 319 17.57 7.65 14.30
CA TYR A 319 17.80 6.20 14.19
C TYR A 319 16.64 5.44 13.53
N SER A 320 15.40 5.90 13.70
CA SER A 320 14.25 5.39 12.96
C SER A 320 14.35 5.67 11.45
N TYR A 321 15.16 6.64 11.05
CA TYR A 321 15.44 6.96 9.64
C TYR A 321 16.57 6.11 9.05
N ALA A 322 17.57 5.74 9.86
CA ALA A 322 18.73 4.97 9.39
C ALA A 322 18.42 3.47 9.22
N ALA A 323 17.53 2.88 10.02
CA ALA A 323 17.18 1.46 9.89
C ALA A 323 16.33 1.16 8.62
N ALA A 324 15.82 2.19 7.92
CA ALA A 324 15.11 2.07 6.65
C ALA A 324 16.02 2.24 5.42
N ARG A 325 17.32 2.51 5.58
CA ARG A 325 18.30 2.56 4.48
C ARG A 325 19.56 1.80 4.88
N GLY A 326 19.77 0.65 4.24
CA GLY A 326 21.01 -0.10 4.39
C GLY A 326 22.23 0.74 4.03
N GLY A 327 23.21 0.76 4.94
CA GLY A 327 24.64 0.94 4.67
C GLY A 327 25.16 2.37 4.44
N GLY A 328 26.17 2.74 5.21
CA GLY A 328 27.19 3.72 4.83
C GLY A 328 27.16 5.03 5.63
N GLY A 329 28.01 5.13 6.65
CA GLY A 329 28.29 6.39 7.32
C GLY A 329 29.06 7.36 6.42
N CYS A 330 28.73 8.65 6.51
CA CYS A 330 29.68 9.75 6.34
C CYS A 330 29.06 11.05 6.90
N ASN A 331 29.83 11.71 7.75
CA ASN A 331 29.52 13.01 8.37
C ASN A 331 29.80 14.14 7.36
N SER A 332 28.86 15.07 7.16
CA SER A 332 29.19 16.49 6.91
C SER A 332 27.97 17.44 7.02
N SER A 333 28.10 18.38 7.96
CA SER A 333 27.68 19.79 7.98
C SER A 333 26.39 20.31 7.30
N ARG A 334 25.51 20.88 8.15
CA ARG A 334 24.76 22.15 8.07
C ARG A 334 24.46 22.77 6.68
N ASN A 335 23.16 22.90 6.34
CA ASN A 335 22.50 24.19 6.03
C ASN A 335 20.96 24.04 5.90
N ALA A 336 20.25 25.15 6.10
CA ALA A 336 18.84 25.23 6.49
C ALA A 336 17.81 25.49 5.35
N GLY A 337 16.59 24.96 5.52
CA GLY A 337 15.29 25.44 4.99
C GLY A 337 14.75 24.82 3.68
N PRO A 338 13.42 24.87 3.37
CA PRO A 338 12.23 25.17 4.18
C PRO A 338 11.26 23.96 4.35
N ARG A 339 10.28 24.12 5.26
CA ARG A 339 9.30 23.10 5.70
C ARG A 339 8.19 22.88 4.66
N LEU A 340 7.88 21.62 4.36
CA LEU A 340 6.67 21.18 3.67
C LEU A 340 5.60 20.78 4.71
N GLY A 341 4.38 21.27 4.49
CA GLY A 341 3.26 21.24 5.44
C GLY A 341 2.72 19.83 5.71
N SER A 342 2.42 19.58 6.97
CA SER A 342 1.60 18.47 7.45
C SER A 342 0.13 18.80 7.25
N ILE A 343 -0.57 18.05 6.41
CA ILE A 343 -2.03 17.95 6.43
C ILE A 343 -2.38 16.81 7.37
N LEU A 344 -2.73 17.16 8.62
CA LEU A 344 -3.51 16.34 9.55
C LEU A 344 -4.15 17.34 10.52
N ASP A 345 -5.41 17.70 10.26
CA ASP A 345 -6.20 18.55 11.14
C ASP A 345 -6.60 17.77 12.40
N CYS A 346 -5.98 18.10 13.53
CA CYS A 346 -6.42 17.67 14.84
C CYS A 346 -7.54 18.61 15.32
N HIS A 347 -8.80 18.18 15.22
CA HIS A 347 -9.90 18.92 15.81
C HIS A 347 -9.82 18.88 17.35
N ARG A 348 -9.71 20.06 17.95
CA ARG A 348 -9.85 20.30 19.39
C ARG A 348 -11.35 20.45 19.68
N VAL A 349 -11.98 19.45 20.28
CA VAL A 349 -13.35 19.60 20.79
C VAL A 349 -13.30 20.39 22.09
N GLY A 350 -13.98 21.54 22.09
CA GLY A 350 -14.09 22.47 23.21
C GLY A 350 -14.89 21.89 24.38
N ARG A 351 -14.57 22.39 25.58
CA ARG A 351 -15.25 22.05 26.83
C ARG A 351 -16.71 22.51 26.79
N GLY A 352 -17.62 21.59 27.11
CA GLY A 352 -18.93 21.85 27.72
C GLY A 352 -18.93 21.28 29.12
#